data_AF-A0AAX3JQ32-F1
#
_entry.id   AF-A0AAX3JQ32-F1
#
_cell.length_a   1.000
_cell.length_b   1.000
_cell.length_c   1.000
_cell.angle_alpha   90.00
_cell.angle_beta   90.00
_cell.angle_gamma   90.00
#
_symmetry.space_group_name_H-M   'P 1'
#
loop_
_entity.id
_entity.type
_entity.pdbx_description
1 polymer ?
#
loop_
_entity_poly.entity_id
_entity_poly.type
_entity_poly.pdbx_seq_one_letter_code
_entity_poly.pdbx_strand_id
1 'polypeptide(L)'
;MYANNTSATATLNGGYGGAGRESSEKLANEVLKADEWAMLDKIKNASIYFATDHYMDKVGENSKAYNAGELITGYIANKEGVSAQTNADLAAAVALKAMSKGGQFSGYSGTDNGNYAHKVKEAASGAVNKILSALHEVIVDITNKELSKIKR
;
A
#
# COMPACT_ATOMS: atom_id res chain seq x y z
N MET A 1 16.73 -5.21 -5.24
CA MET A 1 16.33 -4.25 -6.29
C MET A 1 15.06 -3.55 -5.81
N TYR A 2 15.06 -2.22 -5.69
CA TYR A 2 13.90 -1.45 -5.22
C TYR A 2 12.81 -1.39 -6.31
N ALA A 3 11.54 -1.45 -5.93
CA ALA A 3 10.44 -1.25 -6.87
C ALA A 3 10.23 0.26 -7.13
N ASN A 4 10.83 0.80 -8.19
CA ASN A 4 10.70 2.21 -8.56
C ASN A 4 9.34 2.49 -9.23
N ASN A 5 8.27 2.58 -8.44
CA ASN A 5 6.88 2.74 -8.90
C ASN A 5 6.26 4.09 -8.48
N THR A 6 7.04 5.17 -8.48
CA THR A 6 6.65 6.47 -7.91
C THR A 6 5.30 6.98 -8.44
N SER A 7 5.04 6.80 -9.74
CA SER A 7 3.72 7.12 -10.30
C SER A 7 2.55 6.36 -9.66
N ALA A 8 2.72 5.12 -9.19
CA ALA A 8 1.67 4.38 -8.49
C ALA A 8 1.49 4.89 -7.04
N THR A 9 2.59 5.17 -6.34
CA THR A 9 2.56 5.65 -4.96
C THR A 9 1.94 7.03 -4.83
N ALA A 10 1.98 7.85 -5.88
CA ALA A 10 1.21 9.09 -5.96
C ALA A 10 -0.29 8.94 -5.61
N THR A 11 -0.93 7.83 -6.00
CA THR A 11 -2.33 7.54 -5.61
C THR A 11 -2.44 7.17 -4.13
N LEU A 12 -1.43 6.52 -3.57
CA LEU A 12 -1.41 6.14 -2.17
C LEU A 12 -1.21 7.35 -1.27
N ASN A 13 -0.24 8.21 -1.54
CA ASN A 13 0.21 9.26 -0.61
C ASN A 13 0.68 10.56 -1.29
N GLY A 14 0.28 10.83 -2.54
CA GLY A 14 0.58 12.10 -3.19
C GLY A 14 0.02 13.30 -2.43
N GLY A 15 0.81 14.36 -2.32
CA GLY A 15 0.53 15.59 -1.57
C GLY A 15 -0.38 16.59 -2.28
N TYR A 16 -0.14 17.89 -2.06
CA TYR A 16 -1.02 19.03 -2.40
C TYR A 16 -1.37 19.24 -3.89
N GLY A 17 -0.96 18.34 -4.79
CA GLY A 17 -1.29 18.38 -6.22
C GLY A 17 -2.11 17.20 -6.74
N GLY A 18 -2.52 16.27 -5.87
CA GLY A 18 -3.24 15.04 -6.26
C GLY A 18 -2.39 14.06 -7.08
N ALA A 19 -2.96 12.91 -7.41
CA ALA A 19 -2.30 11.90 -8.23
C ALA A 19 -2.39 12.22 -9.74
N GLY A 20 -1.49 11.66 -10.54
CA GLY A 20 -1.49 11.80 -12.00
C GLY A 20 -2.56 10.94 -12.70
N ARG A 21 -2.80 11.22 -14.00
CA ARG A 21 -3.88 10.63 -14.83
C ARG A 21 -3.85 9.10 -14.93
N GLU A 22 -2.74 8.44 -14.61
CA GLU A 22 -2.58 6.98 -14.70
C GLU A 22 -2.13 6.34 -13.38
N SER A 23 -1.94 7.16 -12.35
CA SER A 23 -1.38 6.71 -11.08
C SER A 23 -2.26 5.63 -10.43
N SER A 24 -3.58 5.74 -10.58
CA SER A 24 -4.52 4.79 -9.97
C SER A 24 -4.54 3.45 -10.70
N GLU A 25 -4.39 3.45 -12.03
CA GLU A 25 -4.26 2.23 -12.81
C GLU A 25 -2.95 1.51 -12.52
N LYS A 26 -1.85 2.26 -12.42
CA LYS A 26 -0.56 1.70 -11.99
C LYS A 26 -0.64 1.13 -10.58
N LEU A 27 -1.32 1.81 -9.65
CA LEU A 27 -1.55 1.27 -8.30
C LEU A 27 -2.30 -0.06 -8.33
N ALA A 28 -3.40 -0.16 -9.10
CA ALA A 28 -4.16 -1.39 -9.25
C ALA A 28 -3.30 -2.52 -9.83
N ASN A 29 -2.50 -2.23 -10.86
CA ASN A 29 -1.59 -3.19 -11.47
C ASN A 29 -0.51 -3.67 -10.51
N GLU A 30 0.03 -2.78 -9.66
CA GLU A 30 1.00 -3.18 -8.64
C GLU A 30 0.34 -4.06 -7.57
N VAL A 31 -0.87 -3.74 -7.11
CA VAL A 31 -1.63 -4.59 -6.17
C VAL A 31 -1.90 -5.98 -6.74
N LEU A 32 -2.27 -6.07 -8.02
CA LEU A 32 -2.57 -7.35 -8.67
C LEU A 32 -1.35 -8.29 -8.68
N LYS A 33 -0.15 -7.74 -8.90
CA LYS A 33 1.11 -8.50 -8.93
C LYS A 33 1.60 -8.93 -7.55
N ALA A 34 1.12 -8.31 -6.47
CA ALA A 34 1.60 -8.55 -5.13
C ALA A 34 1.19 -9.94 -4.63
N ASP A 35 2.16 -10.67 -4.08
CA ASP A 35 1.91 -11.91 -3.35
C ASP A 35 1.30 -11.63 -1.97
N GLU A 36 0.26 -12.36 -1.61
CA GLU A 36 -0.53 -12.11 -0.41
C GLU A 36 0.20 -12.45 0.88
N TRP A 37 1.04 -13.49 0.87
CA TRP A 37 1.90 -13.86 2.00
C TRP A 37 3.02 -12.84 2.22
N ALA A 38 3.64 -12.37 1.13
CA ALA A 38 4.61 -11.30 1.17
C ALA A 38 3.98 -10.01 1.73
N MET A 39 2.76 -9.66 1.31
CA MET A 39 2.04 -8.50 1.86
C MET A 39 1.77 -8.64 3.36
N LEU A 40 1.34 -9.83 3.83
CA LEU A 40 1.12 -10.07 5.27
C LEU A 40 2.42 -9.92 6.07
N ASP A 41 3.55 -10.41 5.55
CA ASP A 41 4.86 -10.21 6.17
C ASP A 41 5.25 -8.72 6.22
N LYS A 42 4.98 -7.95 5.15
CA LYS A 42 5.21 -6.50 5.14
C LYS A 42 4.36 -5.75 6.17
N ILE A 43 3.10 -6.16 6.37
CA ILE A 43 2.24 -5.58 7.41
C ILE A 43 2.78 -5.90 8.81
N LYS A 44 3.13 -7.15 9.07
CA LYS A 44 3.70 -7.58 10.36
C LYS A 44 4.96 -6.79 10.73
N ASN A 45 5.80 -6.49 9.74
CA ASN A 45 7.06 -5.79 9.92
C ASN A 45 6.98 -4.27 9.64
N ALA A 46 5.77 -3.73 9.45
CA ALA A 46 5.58 -2.31 9.14
C ALA A 46 6.01 -1.42 10.31
N SER A 47 6.65 -0.30 10.01
CA SER A 47 7.03 0.70 11.00
C SER A 47 6.39 2.05 10.68
N ILE A 48 6.15 2.88 11.68
CA ILE A 48 5.76 4.27 11.43
C ILE A 48 6.94 5.06 10.86
N TYR A 49 6.66 6.04 10.02
CA TYR A 49 7.65 7.03 9.63
C TYR A 49 7.91 7.97 10.81
N PHE A 50 9.18 8.18 11.13
CA PHE A 50 9.60 9.08 12.20
C PHE A 50 10.69 10.00 11.68
N ALA A 51 10.36 11.28 11.57
CA ALA A 51 11.29 12.37 11.29
C ALA A 51 10.81 13.63 12.02
N THR A 52 11.74 14.55 12.31
CA THR A 52 11.46 15.77 13.09
C THR A 52 10.34 16.62 12.47
N ASP A 53 10.21 16.60 11.15
CA ASP A 53 9.20 17.35 10.37
C ASP A 53 8.14 16.43 9.72
N HIS A 54 8.26 15.11 9.89
CA HIS A 54 7.45 14.06 9.25
C HIS A 54 7.43 14.11 7.70
N TYR A 55 8.35 14.83 7.06
CA TYR A 55 8.42 14.91 5.60
C TYR A 55 9.32 13.82 5.01
N MET A 56 8.75 13.02 4.12
CA MET A 56 9.49 12.01 3.37
C MET A 56 10.29 12.66 2.24
N ASP A 57 11.47 12.12 1.96
CA ASP A 57 12.36 12.60 0.91
C ASP A 57 11.69 12.47 -0.46
N LYS A 58 11.78 13.54 -1.26
CA LYS A 58 11.35 13.52 -2.66
C LYS A 58 12.11 12.48 -3.46
N VAL A 59 11.50 12.02 -4.55
CA VAL A 59 12.12 11.15 -5.57
C VAL A 59 13.26 11.89 -6.32
N GLY A 60 14.40 11.21 -6.51
CA GLY A 60 15.67 11.68 -7.06
C GLY A 60 16.76 10.60 -6.91
N GLU A 61 17.98 10.85 -7.38
CA GLU A 61 19.06 9.82 -7.47
C GLU A 61 19.49 9.21 -6.12
N ASN A 62 19.16 9.86 -4.99
CA ASN A 62 19.49 9.39 -3.63
C ASN A 62 18.25 9.15 -2.75
N SER A 63 17.07 8.97 -3.34
CA SER A 63 15.84 8.85 -2.56
C SER A 63 15.75 7.52 -1.82
N LYS A 64 15.42 7.61 -0.52
CA LYS A 64 15.06 6.46 0.29
C LYS A 64 13.79 5.81 -0.26
N ALA A 65 13.75 4.48 -0.25
CA ALA A 65 12.53 3.71 -0.45
C ALA A 65 11.95 3.29 0.91
N TYR A 66 10.63 3.30 1.02
CA TYR A 66 9.91 3.20 2.29
C TYR A 66 9.13 1.90 2.41
N ASN A 67 9.02 1.39 3.63
CA ASN A 67 8.18 0.22 3.93
C ASN A 67 6.69 0.60 4.03
N ALA A 68 5.83 -0.41 4.13
CA ALA A 68 4.38 -0.24 4.11
C ALA A 68 3.84 0.77 5.14
N GLY A 69 4.36 0.74 6.38
CA GLY A 69 3.92 1.63 7.46
C GLY A 69 4.43 3.06 7.29
N GLU A 70 5.67 3.21 6.81
CA GLU A 70 6.25 4.53 6.55
C GLU A 70 5.46 5.25 5.44
N LEU A 71 5.05 4.52 4.40
CA LEU A 71 4.28 5.04 3.27
C LEU A 71 2.90 5.60 3.67
N ILE A 72 2.27 5.07 4.72
CA ILE A 72 0.94 5.52 5.17
C ILE A 72 1.00 6.61 6.25
N THR A 73 2.11 6.72 6.98
CA THR A 73 2.24 7.63 8.13
C THR A 73 3.09 8.87 7.83
N GLY A 74 3.96 8.82 6.81
CA GLY A 74 4.77 9.96 6.40
C GLY A 74 3.99 10.97 5.56
N TYR A 75 4.42 12.24 5.63
CA TYR A 75 3.87 13.33 4.83
C TYR A 75 4.73 13.61 3.60
N ILE A 76 4.08 13.94 2.49
CA ILE A 76 4.74 14.26 1.22
C ILE A 76 4.16 15.57 0.69
N ALA A 77 5.03 16.53 0.36
CA ALA A 77 4.61 17.81 -0.22
C ALA A 77 4.33 17.74 -1.74
N ASN A 78 4.90 16.74 -2.43
CA ASN A 78 4.88 16.64 -3.88
C ASN A 78 3.76 15.72 -4.40
N LYS A 79 3.42 15.85 -5.69
CA LYS A 79 2.36 15.08 -6.35
C LYS A 79 2.76 13.68 -6.82
N GLU A 80 4.06 13.38 -6.85
CA GLU A 80 4.61 12.14 -7.41
C GLU A 80 4.73 11.00 -6.40
N GLY A 81 4.42 11.25 -5.13
CA GLY A 81 4.60 10.28 -4.06
C GLY A 81 6.08 10.00 -3.78
N VAL A 82 6.34 8.85 -3.15
CA VAL A 82 7.69 8.36 -2.81
C VAL A 82 7.84 6.88 -3.17
N SER A 83 9.07 6.39 -3.30
CA SER A 83 9.30 4.99 -3.67
C SER A 83 8.94 4.02 -2.55
N ALA A 84 8.30 2.90 -2.89
CA ALA A 84 8.15 1.75 -2.02
C ALA A 84 9.38 0.83 -2.12
N GLN A 85 9.76 0.16 -1.02
CA GLN A 85 10.88 -0.78 -1.06
C GLN A 85 10.62 -1.94 -2.02
N THR A 86 9.41 -2.48 -1.99
CA THR A 86 8.97 -3.56 -2.87
C THR A 86 7.53 -3.32 -3.34
N ASN A 87 7.11 -4.06 -4.36
CA ASN A 87 5.71 -4.10 -4.77
C ASN A 87 4.79 -4.57 -3.61
N ALA A 88 5.22 -5.55 -2.82
CA ALA A 88 4.48 -6.00 -1.64
C ALA A 88 4.37 -4.91 -0.56
N ASP A 89 5.40 -4.08 -0.36
CA ASP A 89 5.33 -2.92 0.56
C ASP A 89 4.26 -1.92 0.10
N LEU A 90 4.21 -1.64 -1.21
CA LEU A 90 3.18 -0.77 -1.79
C LEU A 90 1.77 -1.36 -1.60
N ALA A 91 1.56 -2.62 -1.99
CA ALA A 91 0.25 -3.25 -1.88
C ALA A 91 -0.20 -3.40 -0.41
N ALA A 92 0.72 -3.73 0.50
CA ALA A 92 0.46 -3.74 1.94
C ALA A 92 0.07 -2.35 2.45
N ALA A 93 0.76 -1.29 2.02
CA ALA A 93 0.39 0.09 2.37
C ALA A 93 -1.01 0.47 1.86
N VAL A 94 -1.39 0.02 0.65
CA VAL A 94 -2.75 0.20 0.12
C VAL A 94 -3.77 -0.48 1.01
N ALA A 95 -3.54 -1.73 1.42
CA ALA A 95 -4.43 -2.46 2.31
C ALA A 95 -4.56 -1.74 3.67
N LEU A 96 -3.43 -1.39 4.29
CA LEU A 96 -3.42 -0.68 5.58
C LEU A 96 -4.15 0.66 5.49
N LYS A 97 -3.95 1.42 4.42
CA LYS A 97 -4.62 2.70 4.21
C LYS A 97 -6.12 2.55 3.94
N ALA A 98 -6.53 1.51 3.22
CA ALA A 98 -7.95 1.22 3.02
C ALA A 98 -8.66 0.78 4.31
N MET A 99 -7.95 0.08 5.21
CA MET A 99 -8.47 -0.37 6.50
C MET A 99 -8.39 0.71 7.60
N SER A 100 -7.58 1.75 7.42
CA SER A 100 -7.37 2.76 8.45
C SER A 100 -8.55 3.72 8.57
N LYS A 101 -8.85 4.13 9.81
CA LYS A 101 -9.91 5.11 10.08
C LYS A 101 -9.55 6.45 9.42
N GLY A 102 -10.38 6.89 8.47
CA GLY A 102 -10.14 8.13 7.73
C GLY A 102 -9.04 8.01 6.67
N GLY A 103 -8.61 6.80 6.31
CA GLY A 103 -7.67 6.58 5.23
C GLY A 103 -8.25 7.05 3.89
N GLN A 104 -7.53 7.95 3.22
CA GLN A 104 -7.95 8.53 1.94
C GLN A 104 -6.83 8.48 0.92
N PHE A 105 -7.13 7.93 -0.25
CA PHE A 105 -6.23 7.92 -1.39
C PHE A 105 -6.25 9.26 -2.10
N SER A 106 -5.11 9.64 -2.68
CA SER A 106 -4.99 10.84 -3.48
C SER A 106 -5.69 10.60 -4.82
N GLY A 107 -6.73 11.40 -5.10
CA GLY A 107 -7.46 11.35 -6.37
C GLY A 107 -6.71 12.04 -7.51
N TYR A 108 -7.16 11.80 -8.74
CA TYR A 108 -6.65 12.51 -9.90
C TYR A 108 -6.98 14.01 -9.78
N SER A 109 -5.99 14.88 -10.03
CA SER A 109 -6.15 16.33 -9.87
C SER A 109 -6.85 17.06 -11.02
N GLY A 110 -7.26 16.35 -12.08
CA GLY A 110 -8.04 16.92 -13.18
C GLY A 110 -9.56 16.75 -13.01
N THR A 111 -10.31 17.24 -13.99
CA THR A 111 -11.79 17.28 -14.00
C THR A 111 -12.46 15.90 -14.06
N ASP A 112 -11.74 14.88 -14.51
CA ASP A 112 -12.27 13.53 -14.78
C ASP A 112 -12.04 12.55 -13.61
N ASN A 113 -12.03 13.04 -12.37
CA ASN A 113 -11.66 12.27 -11.19
C ASN A 113 -12.52 11.00 -10.99
N GLY A 114 -13.80 11.03 -11.41
CA GLY A 114 -14.70 9.88 -11.37
C GLY A 114 -14.23 8.68 -12.21
N ASN A 115 -13.54 8.94 -13.32
CA ASN A 115 -13.06 7.88 -14.21
C ASN A 115 -11.86 7.12 -13.62
N TYR A 116 -11.17 7.64 -12.61
CA TYR A 116 -10.02 6.98 -11.98
C TYR A 116 -10.31 6.46 -10.57
N ALA A 117 -11.36 6.98 -9.92
CA ALA A 117 -11.82 6.53 -8.62
C ALA A 117 -12.13 5.02 -8.58
N HIS A 118 -12.67 4.45 -9.66
CA HIS A 118 -12.95 3.02 -9.72
C HIS A 118 -11.68 2.16 -9.63
N LYS A 119 -10.54 2.62 -10.20
CA LYS A 119 -9.25 1.93 -10.11
C LYS A 119 -8.66 2.01 -8.70
N VAL A 120 -8.85 3.13 -8.00
CA VAL A 120 -8.49 3.23 -6.58
C VAL A 120 -9.29 2.23 -5.76
N LYS A 121 -10.59 2.11 -6.00
CA LYS A 121 -11.46 1.14 -5.31
C LYS A 121 -11.07 -0.30 -5.62
N GLU A 122 -10.74 -0.60 -6.88
CA GLU A 122 -10.24 -1.91 -7.31
C GLU A 122 -8.94 -2.26 -6.57
N ALA A 123 -7.96 -1.35 -6.56
CA ALA A 123 -6.70 -1.53 -5.84
C ALA A 123 -6.92 -1.73 -4.33
N ALA A 124 -7.73 -0.87 -3.71
CA ALA A 124 -8.02 -0.93 -2.28
C ALA A 124 -8.71 -2.25 -1.88
N SER A 125 -9.79 -2.62 -2.59
CA SER A 125 -10.53 -3.84 -2.29
C SER A 125 -9.72 -5.11 -2.59
N GLY A 126 -8.97 -5.14 -3.70
CA GLY A 126 -8.08 -6.24 -4.03
C GLY A 126 -6.97 -6.44 -3.00
N ALA A 127 -6.35 -5.35 -2.53
CA ALA A 127 -5.30 -5.43 -1.53
C ALA A 127 -5.83 -5.92 -0.17
N VAL A 128 -6.99 -5.41 0.26
CA VAL A 128 -7.64 -5.86 1.51
C VAL A 128 -8.02 -7.33 1.42
N ASN A 129 -8.64 -7.77 0.32
CA ASN A 129 -9.04 -9.16 0.14
C ASN A 129 -7.85 -10.12 0.19
N LYS A 130 -6.72 -9.79 -0.46
CA LYS A 130 -5.48 -10.58 -0.38
C LYS A 130 -5.00 -10.76 1.06
N ILE A 131 -4.96 -9.68 1.85
CA ILE A 131 -4.56 -9.76 3.27
C ILE A 131 -5.52 -10.61 4.10
N LEU A 132 -6.83 -10.44 3.91
CA LEU A 132 -7.83 -11.21 4.64
C LEU A 132 -7.79 -12.70 4.27
N SER A 133 -7.52 -13.04 3.00
CA SER A 133 -7.30 -14.41 2.55
C SER A 133 -6.07 -15.04 3.22
N ALA A 134 -4.92 -14.37 3.17
CA ALA A 134 -3.70 -14.88 3.81
C ALA A 134 -3.87 -15.04 5.33
N LEU A 135 -4.54 -14.08 6.00
CA LEU A 135 -4.84 -14.17 7.43
C LEU A 135 -5.80 -15.34 7.74
N HIS A 136 -6.81 -15.56 6.89
CA HIS A 136 -7.73 -16.69 7.04
C HIS A 136 -7.01 -18.03 6.95
N GLU A 137 -6.12 -18.21 5.97
CA GLU A 137 -5.33 -19.42 5.80
C GLU A 137 -4.48 -19.72 7.05
N VAL A 138 -3.75 -18.71 7.56
CA VAL A 138 -2.96 -18.85 8.79
C VAL A 138 -3.83 -19.27 9.99
N ILE A 139 -5.00 -18.67 10.16
CA ILE A 139 -5.91 -18.98 11.27
C ILE A 139 -6.43 -20.42 11.16
N VAL A 140 -6.83 -20.84 9.96
CA VAL A 140 -7.35 -22.20 9.71
C VAL A 140 -6.27 -23.25 9.95
N ASP A 141 -5.05 -23.02 9.46
CA ASP A 141 -3.92 -23.93 9.65
C ASP A 141 -3.56 -24.11 11.12
N ILE A 142 -3.46 -23.01 11.87
CA ILE A 142 -3.21 -23.05 13.31
C ILE A 142 -4.34 -23.81 14.02
N THR A 143 -5.60 -23.48 13.70
CA THR A 143 -6.76 -24.11 14.32
C THR A 143 -6.79 -25.62 14.08
N ASN A 144 -6.58 -26.06 12.84
CA ASN A 144 -6.54 -27.47 12.48
C ASN A 144 -5.40 -28.21 13.17
N LYS A 145 -4.23 -27.59 13.26
CA LYS A 145 -3.06 -28.16 13.95
C LYS A 145 -3.36 -28.38 15.43
N GLU A 146 -4.00 -27.42 16.11
CA GLU A 146 -4.38 -27.59 17.52
C GLU A 146 -5.51 -28.62 17.71
N LEU A 147 -6.55 -28.59 16.87
CA LEU A 147 -7.63 -29.58 16.92
C LEU A 147 -7.15 -31.01 16.66
N SER A 148 -6.15 -31.19 15.79
CA SER A 148 -5.56 -32.50 15.50
C SER A 148 -4.87 -33.13 16.70
N LYS A 149 -4.42 -32.32 17.68
CA LYS A 149 -3.83 -32.82 18.93
C LYS A 149 -4.89 -33.37 19.89
N ILE A 150 -6.12 -32.84 19.84
CA ILE A 150 -7.24 -33.23 20.71
C ILE A 150 -7.99 -34.43 20.15
N LYS A 151 -8.09 -34.55 18.81
CA LYS A 151 -8.75 -35.67 18.15
C LYS A 151 -7.92 -36.98 18.16
N ARG A 152 -6.86 -37.03 18.97
CA ARG A 152 -6.09 -38.25 19.30
C ARG A 152 -6.56 -38.80 20.63
#